data_AF-A0A820XXJ0-F1
#
_entry.id   AF-A0A820XXJ0-F1
#
_cell.length_a   1.000
_cell.length_b   1.000
_cell.length_c   1.000
_cell.angle_alpha   90.00
_cell.angle_beta   90.00
_cell.angle_gamma   90.00
#
_symmetry.space_group_name_H-M   'P 1'
#
loop_
_entity.id
_entity.type
_entity.pdbx_description
1 polymer ?
#
loop_
_entity_poly.entity_id
_entity_poly.type
_entity_poly.pdbx_seq_one_letter_code
_entity_poly.pdbx_strand_id
1 'polypeptide(L)'
;DYGQSKTYPVHQIFAKYNKYGLENLALVDSLLKNIDNDFFTLDIFPIKIGNGTGAPCRIIARIDTTARNTANWFGILLFFFLLFLIGFAVKVIYDFKYNPNKNF
;
A
#
# COMPACT_ATOMS: atom_id res chain seq x y z
N ASP A 1 -24.29 19.54 -12.52
CA ASP A 1 -25.08 18.36 -12.93
C ASP A 1 -26.18 18.79 -13.90
N TYR A 2 -26.07 18.50 -15.20
CA TYR A 2 -27.24 18.59 -16.10
C TYR A 2 -28.02 17.26 -16.02
N GLY A 3 -28.31 16.87 -14.77
CA GLY A 3 -28.88 15.59 -14.42
C GLY A 3 -30.37 15.63 -14.67
N GLN A 4 -30.83 14.90 -15.69
CA GLN A 4 -32.24 14.76 -16.02
C GLN A 4 -33.06 14.04 -14.93
N SER A 5 -32.39 13.49 -13.91
CA SER A 5 -33.05 12.85 -12.78
C SER A 5 -33.73 13.89 -11.90
N LYS A 6 -34.99 13.65 -11.53
CA LYS A 6 -35.74 14.50 -10.59
C LYS A 6 -35.71 13.99 -9.16
N THR A 7 -35.19 12.78 -8.96
CA THR A 7 -35.26 12.08 -7.68
C THR A 7 -33.93 12.08 -6.92
N TYR A 8 -32.79 12.21 -7.59
CA TYR A 8 -31.46 12.34 -6.97
C TYR A 8 -31.21 11.36 -5.79
N PRO A 9 -31.41 10.04 -5.98
CA PRO A 9 -31.38 9.08 -4.88
C PRO A 9 -30.02 9.02 -4.16
N VAL A 10 -28.92 9.26 -4.86
CA VAL A 10 -27.57 9.31 -4.27
C VAL A 10 -27.45 10.49 -3.29
N HIS A 11 -27.89 11.69 -3.69
CA HIS A 11 -27.91 12.86 -2.81
C HIS A 11 -28.79 12.61 -1.58
N GLN A 12 -29.95 11.97 -1.73
CA GLN A 12 -30.82 11.64 -0.59
C GLN A 12 -30.14 10.68 0.40
N ILE A 13 -29.51 9.62 -0.11
CA ILE A 13 -28.81 8.64 0.74
C ILE A 13 -27.63 9.31 1.44
N PHE A 14 -26.80 10.05 0.71
CA PHE A 14 -25.61 10.71 1.30
C PHE A 14 -26.01 11.75 2.33
N ALA A 15 -27.02 12.59 2.04
CA ALA A 15 -27.54 13.56 2.99
C ALA A 15 -28.11 12.89 4.24
N LYS A 16 -28.87 11.80 4.09
CA LYS A 16 -29.44 11.02 5.21
C LYS A 16 -28.37 10.52 6.17
N TYR A 17 -27.19 10.14 5.65
CA TYR A 17 -26.07 9.64 6.46
C TYR A 17 -25.01 10.70 6.76
N ASN A 18 -25.30 11.98 6.50
CA ASN A 18 -24.37 13.11 6.67
C ASN A 18 -23.00 12.86 6.00
N LYS A 19 -23.04 12.35 4.76
CA LYS A 19 -21.87 12.09 3.92
C LYS A 19 -21.77 13.16 2.84
N TYR A 20 -20.53 13.52 2.51
CA TYR A 20 -20.24 14.51 1.48
C TYR A 20 -20.35 13.90 0.07
N GLY A 21 -20.88 14.68 -0.87
CA GLY A 21 -20.81 14.40 -2.30
C GLY A 21 -19.65 15.17 -2.93
N LEU A 22 -18.89 14.51 -3.81
CA LEU A 22 -17.87 15.14 -4.64
C LEU A 22 -18.30 15.00 -6.10
N GLU A 23 -18.35 16.11 -6.81
CA GLU A 23 -18.85 16.17 -8.19
C GLU A 23 -17.79 16.79 -9.11
N ASN A 24 -17.88 16.48 -10.41
CA ASN A 24 -17.02 17.05 -11.45
C ASN A 24 -15.51 16.89 -11.17
N LEU A 25 -15.12 15.71 -10.65
CA LEU A 25 -13.73 15.38 -10.41
C LEU A 25 -12.98 15.24 -11.73
N ALA A 26 -11.82 15.88 -11.83
CA ALA A 26 -10.89 15.67 -12.92
C ALA A 26 -10.20 14.31 -12.74
N LEU A 27 -10.88 13.23 -13.13
CA LEU A 27 -10.33 11.90 -13.19
C LEU A 27 -9.36 11.82 -14.36
N VAL A 28 -8.07 11.71 -14.04
CA VAL A 28 -7.05 11.41 -15.05
C VAL A 28 -6.91 9.90 -15.11
N ASP A 29 -7.53 9.28 -16.12
CA ASP A 29 -7.56 7.81 -16.29
C ASP A 29 -6.16 7.17 -16.23
N SER A 30 -5.13 7.88 -16.70
CA SER A 30 -3.74 7.38 -16.67
C SER A 30 -3.13 7.31 -15.27
N LEU A 31 -3.61 8.14 -14.34
CA LEU A 31 -3.15 8.14 -12.95
C LEU A 31 -3.74 6.98 -12.16
N LEU A 32 -5.01 6.62 -12.41
CA LEU A 32 -5.70 5.54 -11.68
C LEU A 32 -5.52 4.15 -12.30
N LYS A 33 -5.23 4.05 -13.60
CA LYS A 33 -5.01 2.76 -14.29
C LYS A 33 -3.79 1.97 -13.80
N ASN A 34 -2.79 2.65 -13.23
CA ASN A 34 -1.56 2.02 -12.73
C ASN A 34 -1.57 1.81 -11.22
N ILE A 35 -2.66 2.17 -10.54
CA ILE A 35 -2.86 1.95 -9.12
C ILE A 35 -3.52 0.59 -8.97
N ASP A 36 -2.77 -0.46 -9.31
CA ASP A 36 -3.30 -1.84 -9.33
C ASP A 36 -3.69 -2.33 -7.93
N ASN A 37 -3.16 -1.73 -6.85
CA ASN A 37 -3.48 -2.09 -5.47
C ASN A 37 -3.22 -0.99 -4.43
N ASP A 38 -2.89 0.24 -4.83
CA ASP A 38 -2.48 1.27 -3.86
C ASP A 38 -3.68 2.06 -3.33
N PHE A 39 -3.69 2.23 -2.01
CA PHE A 39 -4.58 3.16 -1.34
C PHE A 39 -4.12 4.57 -1.67
N PHE A 40 -5.01 5.39 -2.22
CA PHE A 40 -4.78 6.82 -2.30
C PHE A 40 -5.56 7.52 -1.20
N THR A 41 -4.95 8.54 -0.61
CA THR A 41 -5.62 9.43 0.34
C THR A 41 -6.10 10.66 -0.41
N LEU A 42 -7.37 11.05 -0.21
CA LEU A 42 -7.92 12.28 -0.75
C LEU A 42 -7.89 13.38 0.30
N ASP A 43 -7.18 14.47 0.00
CA ASP A 43 -7.30 15.71 0.75
C ASP A 43 -8.25 16.65 0.00
N ILE A 44 -9.31 17.09 0.68
CA ILE A 44 -10.40 17.87 0.10
C ILE A 44 -10.46 19.21 0.83
N PHE A 45 -10.27 20.31 0.08
CA PHE A 45 -10.22 21.66 0.63
C PHE A 45 -11.41 22.51 0.14
N PRO A 46 -12.58 22.44 0.81
CA PRO A 46 -13.71 23.29 0.49
C PRO A 46 -13.50 24.71 1.04
N ILE A 47 -14.02 25.71 0.33
CA ILE A 47 -14.07 27.08 0.86
C ILE A 47 -15.11 27.14 1.99
N LYS A 48 -14.77 27.78 3.11
CA LYS A 48 -15.70 27.98 4.23
C LYS A 48 -16.71 29.07 3.89
N ILE A 49 -17.91 28.65 3.50
CA ILE A 49 -19.05 29.54 3.22
C ILE A 49 -20.05 29.41 4.38
N GLY A 50 -20.47 30.53 4.96
CA GLY A 50 -21.44 30.54 6.05
C GLY A 50 -22.78 29.94 5.61
N ASN A 51 -23.28 28.94 6.33
CA ASN A 51 -24.49 28.16 5.99
C ASN A 51 -24.48 27.55 4.57
N GLY A 52 -23.29 27.38 3.97
CA GLY A 52 -23.16 26.78 2.65
C GLY A 52 -23.52 25.30 2.65
N THR A 53 -24.31 24.85 1.67
CA THR A 53 -24.62 23.44 1.43
C THR A 53 -23.56 22.73 0.59
N GLY A 54 -22.68 23.50 -0.05
CA GLY A 54 -21.56 23.03 -0.85
C GLY A 54 -20.61 24.18 -1.17
N ALA A 55 -19.42 23.85 -1.67
CA ALA A 55 -18.42 24.84 -2.08
C ALA A 55 -17.54 24.25 -3.19
N PRO A 56 -16.99 25.08 -4.09
CA PRO A 56 -15.90 24.64 -4.94
C PRO A 56 -14.74 24.21 -4.05
N CYS A 57 -14.06 23.15 -4.45
CA CYS A 57 -12.96 22.57 -3.69
C CYS A 57 -11.76 22.31 -4.58
N ARG A 58 -10.58 22.41 -3.97
CA ARG A 58 -9.37 21.80 -4.52
C ARG A 58 -9.22 20.44 -3.89
N ILE A 59 -9.11 19.41 -4.72
CA ILE A 59 -8.97 18.02 -4.29
C ILE A 59 -7.61 17.53 -4.76
N ILE A 60 -6.86 16.92 -3.86
CA ILE A 60 -5.53 16.36 -4.13
C ILE A 60 -5.59 14.87 -3.77
N ALA A 61 -5.22 14.02 -4.73
CA ALA A 61 -5.02 12.60 -4.48
C ALA A 61 -3.54 12.36 -4.16
N ARG A 62 -3.26 11.87 -2.95
CA ARG A 62 -1.93 11.40 -2.55
C ARG A 62 -1.88 9.89 -2.76
N ILE A 63 -1.07 9.47 -3.72
CA ILE A 63 -0.83 8.06 -3.98
C ILE A 63 0.26 7.61 -3.01
N ASP A 64 -0.06 6.62 -2.18
CA ASP A 64 0.94 6.01 -1.31
C ASP A 64 1.77 5.01 -2.14
N THR A 65 2.81 5.52 -2.80
CA THR A 65 3.77 4.69 -3.55
C THR A 65 4.80 4.04 -2.63
N THR A 66 4.49 3.84 -1.34
CA THR A 66 5.39 3.09 -0.46
C THR A 66 5.47 1.65 -0.97
N ALA A 67 6.43 1.43 -1.87
CA ALA A 67 6.86 0.12 -2.29
C ALA A 67 7.12 -0.64 -0.99
N ARG A 68 6.34 -1.67 -0.73
CA ARG A 68 6.60 -2.57 0.39
C ARG A 68 7.96 -3.20 0.10
N ASN A 69 9.03 -2.60 0.63
CA ASN A 69 10.33 -3.23 0.77
C ASN A 69 10.16 -4.36 1.79
N THR A 70 9.51 -5.43 1.34
CA THR A 70 9.50 -6.70 2.01
C THR A 70 10.91 -7.24 1.84
N ALA A 71 11.79 -6.85 2.75
CA ALA A 71 13.06 -7.53 2.90
C ALA A 71 12.72 -9.03 2.98
N ASN A 72 13.25 -9.83 2.06
CA ASN A 72 12.97 -11.26 2.04
C ASN A 72 13.78 -11.92 3.17
N TRP A 73 13.23 -11.81 4.39
CA TRP A 73 13.82 -12.35 5.61
C TRP A 73 14.05 -13.86 5.51
N PHE A 74 13.20 -14.58 4.77
CA PHE A 74 13.39 -16.01 4.50
C PHE A 74 14.63 -16.27 3.63
N GLY A 75 14.86 -15.45 2.61
CA GLY A 75 16.09 -15.52 1.79
C GLY A 75 17.35 -15.24 2.59
N ILE A 76 17.31 -14.26 3.48
CA ILE A 76 18.44 -13.91 4.37
C ILE A 76 18.72 -15.06 5.36
N LEU A 77 17.69 -15.62 6.00
CA LEU A 77 17.83 -16.76 6.90
C LEU A 77 18.39 -17.99 6.19
N LEU A 78 17.91 -18.28 4.98
CA LEU A 78 18.39 -19.41 4.17
C LEU A 78 19.87 -19.24 3.80
N PHE A 79 20.31 -18.03 3.47
CA PHE A 79 21.70 -17.73 3.16
C PHE A 79 22.64 -18.01 4.35
N PHE A 80 22.29 -17.53 5.55
CA PHE A 80 23.07 -17.80 6.76
C PHE A 80 23.06 -19.29 7.15
N PHE A 81 21.93 -19.97 6.95
CA PHE A 81 21.84 -21.41 7.20
C PHE A 81 22.76 -22.22 6.28
N LEU A 82 22.85 -21.84 4.99
CA LEU A 82 23.77 -22.45 4.02
C LEU A 82 25.24 -22.25 4.41
N LEU A 83 25.63 -21.03 4.84
CA LEU A 83 26.98 -20.76 5.32
C LEU A 83 27.34 -21.61 6.54
N PHE A 84 26.39 -21.78 7.46
CA PHE A 84 26.58 -22.63 8.63
C PHE A 84 26.82 -24.09 8.25
N LEU A 85 26.03 -24.66 7.33
CA LEU A 85 26.20 -26.03 6.86
C LEU A 85 27.56 -26.25 6.18
N ILE A 86 28.01 -25.29 5.37
CA ILE A 86 29.33 -25.33 4.73
C ILE A 86 30.43 -25.31 5.79
N GLY A 87 30.35 -24.41 6.78
CA GLY A 87 31.31 -24.35 7.87
C GLY A 87 31.35 -25.64 8.70
N PHE A 88 30.19 -26.23 8.98
CA PHE A 88 30.09 -27.51 9.66
C PHE A 88 30.73 -28.65 8.86
N ALA A 89 30.44 -28.74 7.57
CA ALA A 89 31.03 -29.75 6.68
C ALA A 89 32.55 -29.64 6.60
N VAL A 90 33.08 -28.41 6.46
CA VAL A 90 34.53 -28.15 6.47
C VAL A 90 35.17 -28.61 7.78
N LYS A 91 34.53 -28.32 8.93
CA LYS A 91 35.00 -28.78 10.23
C LYS A 91 35.02 -30.30 10.34
N VAL A 92 33.95 -30.98 9.92
CA VAL A 92 33.88 -32.45 9.94
C VAL A 92 34.98 -33.07 9.07
N ILE A 93 35.20 -32.53 7.86
CA ILE A 93 36.26 -32.99 6.95
C ILE A 93 37.64 -32.75 7.55
N TYR A 94 37.86 -31.59 8.17
CA TYR A 94 39.11 -31.25 8.84
C TYR A 94 39.41 -32.21 10.00
N ASP A 95 38.43 -32.45 10.87
CA ASP A 95 38.57 -33.36 12.01
C ASP A 95 38.83 -34.81 11.53
N PHE A 96 38.19 -35.28 10.45
CA PHE A 96 38.46 -36.60 9.88
C PHE A 96 39.88 -36.72 9.30
N LYS A 97 40.40 -35.67 8.66
CA LYS A 97 41.71 -35.69 8.00
C LYS A 97 42.88 -35.47 8.96
N TYR A 98 42.70 -34.64 10.00
CA TYR A 98 43.79 -34.19 10.86
C TYR A 98 43.65 -34.62 12.32
N ASN A 99 42.51 -35.20 12.74
CA ASN A 99 42.32 -35.69 14.10
C ASN A 99 41.55 -37.02 14.17
N PRO A 100 42.09 -38.11 13.60
CA PRO A 100 41.39 -39.38 13.47
C PRO A 100 41.10 -40.11 14.80
N ASN A 101 41.65 -39.63 15.93
CA ASN A 101 41.50 -40.27 17.24
C ASN A 101 40.57 -39.50 18.21
N LYS A 102 39.90 -38.43 17.76
CA LYS A 102 38.82 -37.81 18.54
C LYS A 102 37.58 -38.70 18.48
N ASN A 103 37.44 -39.58 19.46
CA ASN A 103 36.16 -40.24 19.74
C ASN A 103 35.15 -39.18 20.21
N PHE A 104 33.92 -39.30 19.68
CA PHE A 104 32.77 -38.44 19.92
C PHE A 104 32.50 -38.15 21.41
#